data_AF-A0A2G1W0B9-F1
#
_entry.id   AF-A0A2G1W0B9-F1
#
_cell.length_a   1.000
_cell.length_b   1.000
_cell.length_c   1.000
_cell.angle_alpha   90.00
_cell.angle_beta   90.00
_cell.angle_gamma   90.00
#
_symmetry.space_group_name_H-M   'P 1'
#
loop_
_entity.id
_entity.type
_entity.pdbx_description
1 polymer ?
#
loop_
_entity_poly.entity_id
_entity_poly.type
_entity_poly.pdbx_seq_one_letter_code
_entity_poly.pdbx_strand_id
1 'polypeptide(L)'
;MLLVIGNAVVVASLVLLSIFDAVAIRYLIVELIAAGIFASLFLVELVTGAANVPGFQHYAYTGILWIMLYTKWPVVGIVFYHAALMCTLLTLALTDLDRRRLPTWFTCMLAIFFTSLPIAAGQLQPFTLHLSSTIPDAAARAATCLIGAITGAVLGMAVHRAGRFGKRSRALPLAMMLMGVCLGWQATIAIAAIYGLLLLAFRYANNGGARIRLLQPTAILLAAVMIHHPYWKMIAEIW
;
A
#
# COMPACT_ATOMS: atom_id res chain seq x y z
N MET A 1 17.79 43.52 33.43
CA MET A 1 16.48 42.85 33.29
C MET A 1 15.97 42.89 31.84
N LEU A 2 15.99 44.04 31.14
CA LEU A 2 15.61 44.16 29.71
C LEU A 2 16.42 43.27 28.75
N LEU A 3 17.72 43.05 29.02
CA LEU A 3 18.61 42.25 28.16
C LEU A 3 18.32 40.73 28.20
N VAL A 4 17.71 40.25 29.29
CA VAL A 4 17.33 38.83 29.46
C VAL A 4 16.04 38.51 28.69
N ILE A 5 15.12 39.49 28.59
CA ILE A 5 13.85 39.34 27.87
C ILE A 5 14.11 39.32 26.34
N GLY A 6 15.05 40.13 25.84
CA GLY A 6 15.42 40.13 24.42
C GLY A 6 15.98 38.80 23.93
N ASN A 7 16.86 38.16 24.71
CA ASN A 7 17.42 36.85 24.35
C ASN A 7 16.37 35.72 24.38
N ALA A 8 15.41 35.76 25.31
CA ALA A 8 14.35 34.75 25.38
C ALA A 8 13.42 34.78 24.16
N VAL A 9 13.09 35.97 23.65
CA VAL A 9 12.22 36.13 22.46
C VAL A 9 12.92 35.66 21.18
N VAL A 10 14.22 35.94 21.03
CA VAL A 10 15.00 35.47 19.87
C VAL A 10 15.16 33.95 19.88
N VAL A 11 15.45 33.35 21.04
CA VAL A 11 15.54 31.87 21.16
C VAL A 11 14.19 31.21 20.90
N ALA A 12 13.09 31.74 21.43
CA ALA A 12 11.75 31.23 21.15
C ALA A 12 11.39 31.31 19.66
N SER A 13 11.75 32.41 18.99
CA SER A 13 11.49 32.61 17.55
C SER A 13 12.32 31.66 16.68
N LEU A 14 13.60 31.43 17.02
CA LEU A 14 14.47 30.48 16.33
C LEU A 14 14.02 29.02 16.52
N VAL A 15 13.57 28.66 17.72
CA VAL A 15 13.03 27.31 18.00
C VAL A 15 11.70 27.10 17.25
N LEU A 16 10.83 28.10 17.21
CA LEU A 16 9.60 28.02 16.44
C LEU A 16 9.90 27.87 14.94
N LEU A 17 10.78 28.69 14.37
CA LEU A 17 11.20 28.56 12.97
C LEU A 17 11.78 27.17 12.66
N SER A 18 12.68 26.64 13.50
CA SER A 18 13.24 25.30 13.27
C SER A 18 12.21 24.18 13.38
N ILE A 19 11.18 24.36 14.22
CA ILE A 19 10.07 23.41 14.34
C ILE A 19 9.18 23.47 13.10
N PHE A 20 8.85 24.68 12.61
CA PHE A 20 8.04 24.85 11.39
C PHE A 20 8.73 24.26 10.16
N ASP A 21 10.04 24.48 10.01
CA ASP A 21 10.83 23.94 8.89
C ASP A 21 10.85 22.40 8.91
N ALA A 22 11.01 21.79 10.08
CA ALA A 22 11.01 20.33 10.22
C ALA A 22 9.63 19.71 9.94
N VAL A 23 8.54 20.39 10.30
CA VAL A 23 7.17 19.94 10.02
C VAL A 23 6.85 20.06 8.52
N ALA A 24 7.24 21.17 7.89
CA ALA A 24 7.01 21.41 6.47
C ALA A 24 7.69 20.34 5.58
N ILE A 25 8.93 19.98 5.88
CA ILE A 25 9.67 18.96 5.09
C ILE A 25 9.00 17.59 5.19
N ARG A 26 8.57 17.17 6.38
CA ARG A 26 7.89 15.86 6.55
C ARG A 26 6.59 15.82 5.74
N TYR A 27 5.82 16.90 5.77
CA TYR A 27 4.58 17.02 5.03
C TYR A 27 4.83 16.99 3.51
N LEU A 28 5.80 17.76 3.02
CA LEU A 28 6.21 17.78 1.62
C LEU A 28 6.62 16.38 1.12
N ILE A 29 7.36 15.62 1.93
CA ILE A 29 7.76 14.24 1.58
C ILE A 29 6.51 13.33 1.45
N VAL A 30 5.57 13.43 2.38
CA VAL A 30 4.33 12.64 2.34
C VAL A 30 3.49 13.01 1.12
N GLU A 31 3.36 14.29 0.82
CA GLU A 31 2.66 14.76 -0.38
C GLU A 31 3.33 14.27 -1.66
N LEU A 32 4.66 14.32 -1.73
CA LEU A 32 5.40 13.83 -2.89
C LEU A 32 5.23 12.31 -3.07
N ILE A 33 5.24 11.53 -1.98
CA ILE A 33 4.98 10.09 -2.04
C ILE A 33 3.53 9.82 -2.48
N ALA A 34 2.55 10.54 -1.92
CA ALA A 34 1.15 10.39 -2.31
C ALA A 34 0.96 10.76 -3.79
N ALA A 35 1.49 11.89 -4.23
CA ALA A 35 1.47 12.31 -5.63
C ALA A 35 2.13 11.26 -6.54
N GLY A 36 3.26 10.67 -6.11
CA GLY A 36 3.92 9.57 -6.81
C GLY A 36 3.04 8.32 -6.95
N ILE A 37 2.33 7.93 -5.88
CA ILE A 37 1.35 6.83 -5.89
C ILE A 37 0.26 7.12 -6.92
N PHE A 38 -0.39 8.28 -6.84
CA PHE A 38 -1.47 8.65 -7.76
C PHE A 38 -0.98 8.75 -9.21
N ALA A 39 0.18 9.37 -9.45
CA ALA A 39 0.77 9.45 -10.77
C ALA A 39 1.10 8.06 -11.34
N SER A 40 1.64 7.15 -10.52
CA SER A 40 1.92 5.79 -10.97
C SER A 40 0.65 5.02 -11.31
N LEU A 41 -0.40 5.09 -10.49
CA LEU A 41 -1.68 4.41 -10.75
C LEU A 41 -2.38 5.01 -11.97
N PHE A 42 -2.31 6.33 -12.12
CA PHE A 42 -2.80 7.00 -13.32
C PHE A 42 -2.09 6.48 -14.58
N LEU A 43 -0.76 6.42 -14.59
CA LEU A 43 -0.01 5.97 -15.77
C LEU A 43 -0.15 4.47 -16.03
N VAL A 44 -0.07 3.65 -14.98
CA VAL A 44 0.00 2.19 -15.10
C VAL A 44 -1.39 1.59 -15.28
N GLU A 45 -2.39 2.04 -14.53
CA GLU A 45 -3.73 1.48 -14.59
C GLU A 45 -4.64 2.32 -15.47
N LEU A 46 -4.80 3.61 -15.18
CA LEU A 46 -5.82 4.40 -15.87
C LEU A 46 -5.47 4.54 -17.36
N VAL A 47 -4.28 5.06 -17.68
CA VAL A 47 -3.79 5.31 -19.05
C VAL A 47 -3.76 4.05 -19.90
N THR A 48 -3.39 2.90 -19.33
CA THR A 48 -3.36 1.62 -20.05
C THR A 48 -4.73 0.93 -20.11
N GLY A 49 -5.75 1.44 -19.42
CA GLY A 49 -7.06 0.80 -19.32
C GLY A 49 -7.06 -0.46 -18.45
N ALA A 50 -6.26 -0.47 -17.38
CA ALA A 50 -6.01 -1.57 -16.44
C ALA A 50 -5.35 -2.79 -17.09
N ALA A 51 -4.47 -2.58 -18.09
CA ALA A 51 -3.80 -3.67 -18.78
C ALA A 51 -2.84 -4.47 -17.88
N ASN A 52 -2.38 -3.88 -16.78
CA ASN A 52 -1.55 -4.52 -15.76
C ASN A 52 -2.34 -5.41 -14.79
N VAL A 53 -3.68 -5.31 -14.76
CA VAL A 53 -4.53 -6.03 -13.82
C VAL A 53 -4.91 -7.39 -14.43
N PRO A 54 -4.62 -8.53 -13.77
CA PRO A 54 -4.97 -9.84 -14.30
C PRO A 54 -6.49 -10.04 -14.33
N GLY A 55 -6.98 -10.82 -15.30
CA GLY A 55 -8.40 -11.12 -15.47
C GLY A 55 -9.26 -9.95 -15.99
N PHE A 56 -8.70 -8.75 -16.13
CA PHE A 56 -9.44 -7.59 -16.61
C PHE A 56 -9.52 -7.55 -18.15
N GLN A 57 -10.65 -7.07 -18.67
CA GLN A 57 -10.87 -6.97 -20.11
C GLN A 57 -9.86 -6.03 -20.77
N HIS A 58 -9.27 -6.46 -21.88
CA HIS A 58 -8.38 -5.61 -22.66
C HIS A 58 -9.20 -4.72 -23.59
N TYR A 59 -8.99 -3.41 -23.51
CA TYR A 59 -9.65 -2.47 -24.41
C TYR A 59 -8.72 -2.11 -25.57
N ALA A 60 -9.24 -2.10 -26.79
CA ALA A 60 -8.46 -1.71 -27.97
C ALA A 60 -8.05 -0.22 -27.97
N TYR A 61 -8.91 0.66 -27.41
CA TYR A 61 -8.67 2.10 -27.35
C TYR A 61 -8.17 2.51 -25.96
N THR A 62 -6.85 2.66 -25.82
CA THR A 62 -6.17 3.08 -24.58
C THR A 62 -5.37 4.38 -24.80
N GLY A 63 -4.92 5.00 -23.72
CA GLY A 63 -4.20 6.26 -23.77
C GLY A 63 -5.02 7.44 -23.23
N ILE A 64 -4.32 8.52 -22.87
CA ILE A 64 -4.87 9.68 -22.17
C ILE A 64 -6.10 10.27 -22.89
N LEU A 65 -6.02 10.42 -24.21
CA LEU A 65 -7.11 11.00 -25.02
C LEU A 65 -8.39 10.16 -24.95
N TRP A 66 -8.28 8.84 -25.03
CA TRP A 66 -9.42 7.94 -24.99
C TRP A 66 -10.09 7.89 -23.61
N ILE A 67 -9.31 8.02 -22.54
CA ILE A 67 -9.86 8.05 -21.17
C ILE A 67 -10.60 9.35 -20.88
N MET A 68 -10.10 10.47 -21.40
CA MET A 68 -10.78 11.77 -21.26
C MET A 68 -12.08 11.82 -22.08
N LEU A 69 -12.08 11.29 -23.30
CA LEU A 69 -13.25 11.34 -24.19
C LEU A 69 -14.27 10.22 -23.89
N TYR A 70 -13.81 9.05 -23.48
CA TYR A 70 -14.63 7.85 -23.24
C TYR A 70 -14.19 7.17 -21.95
N THR A 71 -14.50 7.81 -20.83
CA THR A 71 -14.14 7.31 -19.51
C THR A 71 -14.76 5.94 -19.24
N LYS A 72 -13.90 4.97 -18.93
CA LYS A 72 -14.32 3.60 -18.60
C LYS A 72 -14.49 3.49 -17.10
N TRP A 73 -15.72 3.68 -16.62
CA TRP A 73 -16.06 3.67 -15.20
C TRP A 73 -15.52 2.45 -14.41
N PRO A 74 -15.52 1.22 -14.95
CA PRO A 74 -14.92 0.08 -14.25
C PRO A 74 -13.41 0.24 -13.97
N VAL A 75 -12.65 0.79 -14.92
CA VAL A 75 -11.21 1.07 -14.75
C VAL A 75 -11.01 2.14 -13.67
N VAL A 76 -11.81 3.20 -13.73
CA VAL A 76 -11.79 4.28 -12.72
C VAL A 76 -12.07 3.71 -11.33
N GLY A 77 -13.05 2.82 -11.19
CA GLY A 77 -13.36 2.15 -9.92
C GLY A 77 -12.19 1.36 -9.34
N ILE A 78 -11.49 0.57 -10.18
CA ILE A 78 -10.29 -0.17 -9.76
C ILE A 78 -9.17 0.78 -9.33
N VAL A 79 -8.91 1.83 -10.11
CA VAL A 79 -7.87 2.82 -9.80
C VAL A 79 -8.13 3.49 -8.45
N PHE A 80 -9.38 3.89 -8.18
CA PHE A 80 -9.75 4.46 -6.88
C PHE A 80 -9.62 3.45 -5.74
N TYR A 81 -9.99 2.19 -5.98
CA TYR A 81 -9.86 1.13 -5.00
C TYR A 81 -8.39 0.85 -4.63
N HIS A 82 -7.51 0.73 -5.62
CA HIS A 82 -6.07 0.58 -5.40
C HIS A 82 -5.44 1.84 -4.81
N ALA A 83 -5.86 3.03 -5.23
CA ALA A 83 -5.40 4.27 -4.61
C ALA A 83 -5.77 4.32 -3.12
N ALA A 84 -7.00 3.96 -2.77
CA ALA A 84 -7.42 3.87 -1.37
C ALA A 84 -6.59 2.85 -0.58
N LEU A 85 -6.27 1.68 -1.16
CA LEU A 85 -5.37 0.72 -0.56
C LEU A 85 -3.97 1.32 -0.34
N MET A 86 -3.37 1.94 -1.34
CA MET A 86 -2.03 2.52 -1.25
C MET A 86 -1.97 3.68 -0.25
N CYS A 87 -2.99 4.55 -0.21
CA CYS A 87 -3.11 5.59 0.81
C CYS A 87 -3.26 5.00 2.22
N THR A 88 -3.98 3.88 2.35
CA THR A 88 -4.08 3.14 3.62
C THR A 88 -2.72 2.58 4.02
N LEU A 89 -1.98 1.95 3.10
CA LEU A 89 -0.63 1.43 3.35
C LEU A 89 0.35 2.56 3.73
N LEU A 90 0.27 3.71 3.07
CA LEU A 90 1.03 4.90 3.43
C LEU A 90 0.67 5.39 4.84
N THR A 91 -0.61 5.44 5.18
CA THR A 91 -1.09 5.82 6.52
C THR A 91 -0.59 4.84 7.58
N LEU A 92 -0.63 3.54 7.30
CA LEU A 92 -0.07 2.50 8.18
C LEU A 92 1.45 2.66 8.32
N ALA A 93 2.16 3.00 7.25
CA ALA A 93 3.59 3.25 7.28
C ALA A 93 3.98 4.48 8.12
N LEU A 94 3.21 5.57 8.00
CA LEU A 94 3.39 6.77 8.81
C LEU A 94 3.04 6.52 10.28
N THR A 95 1.98 5.75 10.53
CA THR A 95 1.59 5.37 11.91
C THR A 95 2.68 4.54 12.60
N ASP A 96 3.31 3.64 11.86
CA ASP A 96 4.43 2.82 12.31
C ASP A 96 5.68 3.67 12.55
N LEU A 97 5.94 4.65 11.67
CA LEU A 97 7.01 5.63 11.81
C LEU A 97 6.87 6.46 13.09
N ASP A 98 5.65 6.93 13.37
CA ASP A 98 5.32 7.67 14.60
C ASP A 98 5.14 6.75 15.83
N ARG A 99 5.22 5.42 15.64
CA ARG A 99 5.05 4.39 16.68
C ARG A 99 3.73 4.47 17.43
N ARG A 100 2.69 4.98 16.77
CA ARG A 100 1.35 5.06 17.36
C ARG A 100 0.64 3.72 17.20
N ARG A 101 -0.22 3.40 18.17
CA ARG A 101 -1.10 2.22 18.07
C ARG A 101 -2.30 2.60 17.24
N LEU A 102 -2.64 1.77 16.26
CA LEU A 102 -3.90 1.88 15.55
C LEU A 102 -5.02 1.47 16.51
N PRO A 103 -6.08 2.28 16.64
CA PRO A 103 -7.24 1.86 17.41
C PRO A 103 -7.92 0.69 16.69
N THR A 104 -8.41 -0.28 17.46
CA THR A 104 -8.97 -1.54 16.92
C THR A 104 -10.21 -1.29 16.06
N TRP A 105 -11.05 -0.32 16.42
CA TRP A 105 -12.22 0.05 15.62
C TRP A 105 -11.83 0.48 14.21
N PHE A 106 -10.74 1.23 14.05
CA PHE A 106 -10.25 1.67 12.75
C PHE A 106 -9.75 0.48 11.92
N THR A 107 -9.03 -0.46 12.54
CA THR A 107 -8.63 -1.72 11.90
C THR A 107 -9.84 -2.53 11.42
N CYS A 108 -10.88 -2.67 12.25
CA CYS A 108 -12.12 -3.35 11.87
C CYS A 108 -12.83 -2.63 10.72
N MET A 109 -12.91 -1.29 10.76
CA MET A 109 -13.51 -0.52 9.67
C MET A 109 -12.77 -0.70 8.35
N LEU A 110 -11.44 -0.66 8.35
CA LEU A 110 -10.65 -0.92 7.14
C LEU A 110 -10.89 -2.33 6.61
N ALA A 111 -10.89 -3.34 7.49
CA ALA A 111 -11.13 -4.73 7.09
C ALA A 111 -12.53 -4.89 6.47
N ILE A 112 -13.57 -4.33 7.09
CA ILE A 112 -14.94 -4.38 6.56
C ILE A 112 -15.04 -3.63 5.23
N PHE A 113 -14.46 -2.43 5.13
CA PHE A 113 -14.50 -1.64 3.91
C PHE A 113 -13.85 -2.37 2.73
N PHE A 114 -12.61 -2.84 2.89
CA PHE A 114 -11.88 -3.52 1.82
C PHE A 114 -12.41 -4.92 1.50
N THR A 115 -13.08 -5.60 2.44
CA THR A 115 -13.71 -6.91 2.13
C THR A 115 -15.07 -6.76 1.47
N SER A 116 -15.90 -5.81 1.91
CA SER A 116 -17.25 -5.63 1.39
C SER A 116 -17.28 -5.10 -0.05
N LEU A 117 -16.37 -4.19 -0.41
CA LEU A 117 -16.33 -3.56 -1.73
C LEU A 117 -16.19 -4.57 -2.89
N PRO A 118 -15.17 -5.46 -2.93
CA PRO A 118 -15.02 -6.44 -4.01
C PRO A 118 -16.12 -7.50 -4.03
N ILE A 119 -16.73 -7.81 -2.88
CA ILE A 119 -17.89 -8.71 -2.82
C ILE A 119 -19.09 -8.07 -3.52
N ALA A 120 -19.37 -6.80 -3.22
CA ALA A 120 -20.47 -6.05 -3.82
C ALA A 120 -20.23 -5.72 -5.30
N ALA A 121 -18.99 -5.39 -5.66
CA ALA A 121 -18.59 -4.98 -7.00
C ALA A 121 -17.49 -5.93 -7.53
N GLY A 122 -17.93 -7.01 -8.18
CA GLY A 122 -17.03 -8.08 -8.65
C GLY A 122 -15.94 -7.61 -9.61
N GLN A 123 -16.15 -6.52 -10.33
CA GLN A 123 -15.15 -5.92 -11.21
C GLN A 123 -13.92 -5.39 -10.45
N LEU A 124 -14.01 -5.15 -9.14
CA LEU A 124 -12.87 -4.72 -8.31
C LEU A 124 -11.97 -5.90 -7.94
N GLN A 125 -12.40 -7.13 -8.20
CA GLN A 125 -11.66 -8.33 -7.86
C GLN A 125 -11.00 -8.90 -9.13
N PRO A 126 -9.67 -8.80 -9.25
CA PRO A 126 -8.96 -9.19 -10.48
C PRO A 126 -8.93 -10.71 -10.68
N PHE A 127 -8.97 -11.47 -9.59
CA PHE A 127 -8.96 -12.92 -9.62
C PHE A 127 -10.14 -13.45 -8.84
N THR A 128 -10.92 -14.35 -9.45
CA THR A 128 -11.98 -15.10 -8.79
C THR A 128 -11.65 -16.59 -8.88
N LEU A 129 -11.76 -17.30 -7.76
CA LEU A 129 -11.66 -18.76 -7.80
C LEU A 129 -12.77 -19.31 -8.68
N HIS A 130 -12.40 -20.08 -9.70
CA HIS A 130 -13.33 -20.85 -10.52
C HIS A 130 -13.83 -22.04 -9.69
N LEU A 131 -14.80 -21.77 -8.82
CA LEU A 131 -15.56 -22.80 -8.13
C LEU A 131 -16.60 -23.40 -9.07
N SER A 132 -17.16 -24.55 -8.71
CA SER A 132 -18.25 -25.19 -9.45
C SER A 132 -19.36 -24.19 -9.77
N SER A 133 -19.95 -24.27 -10.97
CA SER A 133 -21.03 -23.40 -11.44
C SER A 133 -22.28 -23.39 -10.54
N THR A 134 -22.38 -24.33 -9.62
CA THR A 134 -23.44 -24.41 -8.59
C THR A 134 -23.27 -23.35 -7.49
N ILE A 135 -22.08 -22.79 -7.30
CA ILE A 135 -21.80 -21.83 -6.21
C ILE A 135 -22.08 -20.40 -6.70
N PRO A 136 -22.84 -19.58 -5.93
CA PRO A 136 -23.07 -18.18 -6.30
C PRO A 136 -21.75 -17.38 -6.43
N ASP A 137 -21.65 -16.51 -7.43
CA ASP A 137 -20.46 -15.69 -7.68
C ASP A 137 -20.01 -14.88 -6.45
N ALA A 138 -20.96 -14.36 -5.67
CA ALA A 138 -20.68 -13.63 -4.44
C ALA A 138 -19.95 -14.49 -3.40
N ALA A 139 -20.28 -15.79 -3.31
CA ALA A 139 -19.59 -16.72 -2.43
C ALA A 139 -18.18 -17.04 -2.92
N ALA A 140 -17.97 -17.16 -4.24
CA ALA A 140 -16.64 -17.33 -4.82
C ALA A 140 -15.73 -16.10 -4.58
N ARG A 141 -16.30 -14.88 -4.70
CA ARG A 141 -15.62 -13.62 -4.37
C ARG A 141 -15.24 -13.55 -2.91
N ALA A 142 -16.19 -13.80 -2.01
CA ALA A 142 -15.96 -13.82 -0.57
C ALA A 142 -14.89 -14.86 -0.17
N ALA A 143 -14.94 -16.06 -0.74
CA ALA A 143 -13.92 -17.09 -0.52
C ALA A 143 -12.53 -16.63 -0.99
N THR A 144 -12.44 -15.97 -2.13
CA THR A 144 -11.17 -15.46 -2.64
C THR A 144 -10.61 -14.34 -1.75
N CYS A 145 -11.43 -13.38 -1.33
CA CYS A 145 -11.03 -12.36 -0.36
C CYS A 145 -10.56 -12.98 0.96
N LEU A 146 -11.24 -14.04 1.44
CA LEU A 146 -10.88 -14.76 2.65
C LEU A 146 -9.53 -15.47 2.52
N ILE A 147 -9.29 -16.20 1.42
CA ILE A 147 -8.00 -16.85 1.16
C ILE A 147 -6.88 -15.80 1.07
N GLY A 148 -7.15 -14.69 0.38
CA GLY A 148 -6.25 -13.55 0.33
C GLY A 148 -5.92 -13.01 1.72
N ALA A 149 -6.94 -12.70 2.52
CA ALA A 149 -6.80 -12.20 3.88
C ALA A 149 -5.97 -13.14 4.76
N ILE A 150 -6.28 -14.44 4.75
CA ILE A 150 -5.58 -15.46 5.53
C ILE A 150 -4.11 -15.55 5.08
N THR A 151 -3.87 -15.63 3.77
CA THR A 151 -2.51 -15.70 3.20
C THR A 151 -1.69 -14.49 3.61
N GLY A 152 -2.25 -13.28 3.47
CA GLY A 152 -1.60 -12.04 3.87
C GLY A 152 -1.35 -11.96 5.36
N ALA A 153 -2.33 -12.31 6.19
CA ALA A 153 -2.17 -12.33 7.65
C ALA A 153 -1.06 -13.30 8.08
N VAL A 154 -1.04 -14.52 7.52
CA VAL A 154 -0.03 -15.55 7.82
C VAL A 154 1.36 -15.07 7.41
N LEU A 155 1.53 -14.57 6.18
CA LEU A 155 2.82 -14.05 5.70
C LEU A 155 3.28 -12.86 6.53
N GLY A 156 2.38 -11.91 6.82
CA GLY A 156 2.68 -10.75 7.65
C GLY A 156 3.08 -11.14 9.07
N MET A 157 2.40 -12.12 9.68
CA MET A 157 2.80 -12.68 10.97
C MET A 157 4.14 -13.41 10.91
N ALA A 158 4.39 -14.19 9.86
CA ALA A 158 5.65 -14.91 9.67
C ALA A 158 6.82 -13.94 9.55
N VAL A 159 6.71 -12.90 8.72
CA VAL A 159 7.70 -11.83 8.59
C VAL A 159 7.87 -11.08 9.91
N HIS A 160 6.77 -10.76 10.59
CA HIS A 160 6.80 -10.08 11.89
C HIS A 160 7.46 -10.91 13.00
N ARG A 161 7.45 -12.24 12.89
CA ARG A 161 8.14 -13.17 13.81
C ARG A 161 9.59 -13.42 13.41
N ALA A 162 9.86 -13.59 12.12
CA ALA A 162 11.19 -13.88 11.58
C ALA A 162 12.11 -12.64 11.61
N GLY A 163 11.54 -11.45 11.58
CA GLY A 163 12.28 -10.20 11.63
C GLY A 163 13.04 -10.02 12.95
N ARG A 164 14.35 -10.25 12.93
CA ARG A 164 15.31 -9.66 13.91
C ARG A 164 15.53 -8.15 13.67
N PHE A 165 14.81 -7.56 12.72
CA PHE A 165 14.97 -6.21 12.23
C PHE A 165 14.25 -5.21 13.13
N GLY A 166 14.98 -4.62 14.07
CA GLY A 166 14.52 -3.43 14.78
C GLY A 166 13.18 -3.60 15.50
N LYS A 167 12.41 -2.50 15.57
CA LYS A 167 11.17 -2.44 16.34
C LYS A 167 10.05 -3.16 15.58
N ARG A 168 9.35 -4.05 16.28
CA ARG A 168 8.20 -4.81 15.77
C ARG A 168 7.08 -3.89 15.30
N SER A 169 6.88 -3.82 13.98
CA SER A 169 5.72 -3.15 13.38
C SER A 169 4.46 -3.97 13.62
N ARG A 170 3.50 -3.42 14.35
CA ARG A 170 2.18 -4.07 14.56
C ARG A 170 1.25 -3.89 13.37
N ALA A 171 1.53 -2.91 12.50
CA ALA A 171 0.72 -2.62 11.32
C ALA A 171 1.02 -3.56 10.14
N LEU A 172 2.19 -4.22 10.13
CA LEU A 172 2.61 -5.08 9.03
C LEU A 172 1.65 -6.26 8.73
N PRO A 173 1.17 -7.05 9.72
CA PRO A 173 0.21 -8.12 9.43
C PRO A 173 -1.11 -7.60 8.85
N LEU A 174 -1.58 -6.46 9.35
CA LEU A 174 -2.78 -5.80 8.83
C LEU A 174 -2.58 -5.35 7.38
N ALA A 175 -1.46 -4.70 7.07
CA ALA A 175 -1.11 -4.28 5.72
C ALA A 175 -1.10 -5.47 4.74
N MET A 176 -0.44 -6.57 5.11
CA MET A 176 -0.40 -7.79 4.30
C MET A 176 -1.78 -8.44 4.13
N MET A 177 -2.59 -8.48 5.19
CA MET A 177 -3.96 -8.98 5.12
C MET A 177 -4.81 -8.15 4.15
N LEU A 178 -4.75 -6.81 4.24
CA LEU A 178 -5.52 -5.91 3.35
C LEU A 178 -5.08 -6.07 1.90
N MET A 179 -3.78 -6.20 1.62
CA MET A 179 -3.30 -6.49 0.27
C MET A 179 -3.79 -7.85 -0.24
N GLY A 180 -3.84 -8.86 0.62
CA GLY A 180 -4.44 -10.15 0.31
C GLY A 180 -5.90 -10.04 -0.10
N VAL A 181 -6.69 -9.26 0.65
CA VAL A 181 -8.09 -9.00 0.32
C VAL A 181 -8.24 -8.29 -1.02
N CYS A 182 -7.41 -7.27 -1.28
CA CYS A 182 -7.60 -6.39 -2.44
C CYS A 182 -6.98 -6.92 -3.72
N LEU A 183 -5.76 -7.47 -3.63
CA LEU A 183 -4.94 -7.89 -4.77
C LEU A 183 -4.95 -9.41 -4.96
N GLY A 184 -5.50 -10.17 -4.01
CA GLY A 184 -5.53 -11.62 -4.04
C GLY A 184 -4.29 -12.28 -3.41
N TRP A 185 -4.36 -13.60 -3.27
CA TRP A 185 -3.33 -14.39 -2.60
C TRP A 185 -2.03 -14.49 -3.42
N GLN A 186 -2.12 -14.63 -4.76
CA GLN A 186 -0.93 -14.72 -5.63
C GLN A 186 -0.08 -13.45 -5.54
N ALA A 187 -0.73 -12.28 -5.71
CA ALA A 187 -0.07 -10.98 -5.61
C ALA A 187 0.59 -10.80 -4.24
N THR A 188 -0.08 -11.24 -3.18
CA THR A 188 0.45 -11.13 -1.81
C THR A 188 1.70 -11.96 -1.60
N ILE A 189 1.78 -13.17 -2.16
CA ILE A 189 3.00 -13.99 -2.13
C ILE A 189 4.12 -13.31 -2.90
N ALA A 190 3.85 -12.82 -4.11
CA ALA A 190 4.85 -12.14 -4.94
C ALA A 190 5.38 -10.86 -4.26
N ILE A 191 4.49 -10.03 -3.70
CA ILE A 191 4.85 -8.84 -2.93
C ILE A 191 5.66 -9.21 -1.69
N ALA A 192 5.29 -10.26 -0.97
CA ALA A 192 6.07 -10.73 0.19
C ALA A 192 7.48 -11.19 -0.20
N ALA A 193 7.64 -11.81 -1.37
CA ALA A 193 8.95 -12.18 -1.92
C ALA A 193 9.78 -10.94 -2.28
N ILE A 194 9.22 -9.98 -3.03
CA ILE A 194 9.87 -8.69 -3.36
C ILE A 194 10.29 -7.96 -2.07
N TYR A 195 9.39 -7.90 -1.09
CA TYR A 195 9.66 -7.32 0.22
C TYR A 195 10.84 -8.00 0.92
N GLY A 196 10.91 -9.33 0.91
CA GLY A 196 12.03 -10.11 1.45
C GLY A 196 13.35 -9.80 0.75
N LEU A 197 13.34 -9.68 -0.58
CA LEU A 197 14.52 -9.30 -1.38
C LEU A 197 14.99 -7.88 -1.06
N LEU A 198 14.08 -6.92 -0.96
CA LEU A 198 14.41 -5.55 -0.54
C LEU A 198 15.04 -5.53 0.84
N LEU A 199 14.49 -6.29 1.80
CA LEU A 199 15.09 -6.42 3.13
C LEU A 199 16.51 -6.99 3.10
N LEU A 200 16.77 -8.00 2.26
CA LEU A 200 18.11 -8.57 2.10
C LEU A 200 19.08 -7.57 1.45
N ALA A 201 18.63 -6.87 0.41
CA ALA A 201 19.42 -5.84 -0.27
C ALA A 201 19.81 -4.70 0.70
N PHE A 202 18.85 -4.20 1.49
CA PHE A 202 19.13 -3.20 2.53
C PHE A 202 20.08 -3.74 3.61
N ARG A 203 19.98 -5.03 3.96
CA ARG A 203 20.90 -5.68 4.90
C ARG A 203 22.34 -5.61 4.38
N TYR A 204 22.51 -6.06 3.15
CA TYR A 204 23.81 -6.15 2.49
C TYR A 204 24.44 -4.78 2.34
N ALA A 205 23.66 -3.78 1.90
CA ALA A 205 24.11 -2.40 1.76
C ALA A 205 24.49 -1.73 3.11
N ASN A 206 23.92 -2.20 4.23
CA ASN A 206 24.11 -1.58 5.54
C ASN A 206 25.04 -2.36 6.48
N ASN A 207 25.88 -3.25 5.95
CA ASN A 207 26.92 -3.90 6.74
C ASN A 207 27.90 -2.89 7.41
N GLY A 208 27.89 -1.61 7.01
CA GLY A 208 28.64 -0.50 7.62
C GLY A 208 27.98 0.21 8.83
N GLY A 209 26.85 -0.28 9.36
CA GLY A 209 26.36 0.06 10.71
C GLY A 209 25.63 1.40 10.94
N ALA A 210 25.68 2.38 10.03
CA ALA A 210 25.31 3.75 10.39
C ALA A 210 23.96 4.33 9.88
N ARG A 211 23.24 3.76 8.89
CA ARG A 211 22.19 4.58 8.20
C ARG A 211 20.76 4.02 8.07
N ILE A 212 20.48 2.72 8.21
CA ILE A 212 19.12 2.19 7.89
C ILE A 212 18.12 2.18 9.07
N ARG A 213 18.36 2.93 10.16
CA ARG A 213 17.35 3.03 11.25
C ARG A 213 16.04 3.75 10.85
N LEU A 214 15.98 4.30 9.63
CA LEU A 214 14.87 5.13 9.15
C LEU A 214 13.79 4.37 8.36
N LEU A 215 14.07 3.20 7.78
CA LEU A 215 13.09 2.52 6.94
C LEU A 215 12.23 1.57 7.78
N GLN A 216 10.99 1.99 8.05
CA GLN A 216 10.00 1.14 8.73
C GLN A 216 9.61 -0.04 7.82
N PRO A 217 9.35 -1.24 8.38
CA PRO A 217 8.93 -2.42 7.62
C PRO A 217 7.75 -2.15 6.68
N THR A 218 6.76 -1.39 7.15
CA THR A 218 5.57 -1.00 6.38
C THR A 218 5.87 -0.07 5.21
N ALA A 219 6.89 0.80 5.31
CA ALA A 219 7.34 1.64 4.20
C ALA A 219 8.06 0.82 3.11
N ILE A 220 8.89 -0.15 3.51
CA ILE A 220 9.51 -1.10 2.57
C ILE A 220 8.43 -1.95 1.89
N LEU A 221 7.38 -2.31 2.62
CA LEU A 221 6.24 -3.01 2.04
C LEU A 221 5.52 -2.16 1.00
N LEU A 222 5.21 -0.90 1.29
CA LEU A 222 4.63 0.02 0.31
C LEU A 222 5.49 0.09 -0.96
N ALA A 223 6.81 0.22 -0.82
CA ALA A 223 7.73 0.21 -1.96
C ALA A 223 7.67 -1.13 -2.75
N ALA A 224 7.60 -2.27 -2.06
CA ALA A 224 7.46 -3.58 -2.70
C ALA A 224 6.17 -3.68 -3.54
N VAL A 225 5.05 -3.17 -3.03
CA VAL A 225 3.78 -3.13 -3.76
C VAL A 225 3.88 -2.24 -4.99
N MET A 226 4.46 -1.04 -4.84
CA MET A 226 4.67 -0.10 -5.93
C MET A 226 5.55 -0.68 -7.04
N ILE A 227 6.55 -1.49 -6.69
CA ILE A 227 7.39 -2.22 -7.66
C ILE A 227 6.60 -3.36 -8.33
N HIS A 228 5.81 -4.11 -7.57
CA HIS A 228 5.01 -5.22 -8.10
C HIS A 228 3.94 -4.75 -9.09
N HIS A 229 3.28 -3.63 -8.79
CA HIS A 229 2.02 -3.24 -9.42
C HIS A 229 2.05 -3.09 -10.96
N PRO A 230 3.09 -2.52 -11.59
CA PRO A 230 3.22 -2.47 -13.05
C PRO A 230 3.37 -3.85 -13.71
N TYR A 231 3.92 -4.83 -12.99
CA TYR A 231 4.23 -6.17 -13.52
C TYR A 231 3.21 -7.23 -13.11
N TRP A 232 2.10 -6.80 -12.50
CA TRP A 232 1.17 -7.71 -11.84
C TRP A 232 0.60 -8.77 -12.78
N LYS A 233 0.08 -8.38 -13.95
CA LYS A 233 -0.43 -9.34 -14.94
C LYS A 233 0.62 -10.37 -15.37
N MET A 234 1.84 -9.92 -15.70
CA MET A 234 2.94 -10.81 -16.08
C MET A 234 3.29 -11.81 -14.97
N ILE A 235 3.28 -11.36 -13.71
CA ILE A 235 3.53 -12.24 -12.56
C ILE A 235 2.38 -13.22 -12.38
N ALA A 236 1.13 -12.78 -12.57
CA ALA A 236 -0.05 -13.63 -12.44
C ALA A 236 -0.09 -14.75 -13.51
N GLU A 237 0.42 -14.51 -14.71
CA GLU A 237 0.51 -15.50 -15.80
C GLU A 237 1.47 -16.67 -15.51
N ILE A 238 2.29 -16.58 -14.46
CA ILE A 238 3.21 -17.66 -14.03
C ILE A 238 2.48 -18.73 -13.18
N TRP A 239 1.29 -18.40 -12.64
CA TRP A 239 0.52 -19.26 -11.73
C TRP A 239 -0.59 -20.02 -12.44
#